data_AF-A0A821UFL3-F1
#
_entry.id   AF-A0A821UFL3-F1
#
_cell.length_a   1.000
_cell.length_b   1.000
_cell.length_c   1.000
_cell.angle_alpha   90.00
_cell.angle_beta   90.00
_cell.angle_gamma   90.00
#
_symmetry.space_group_name_H-M   'P 1'
#
loop_
_entity.id
_entity.type
_entity.pdbx_description
1 polymer ?
#
loop_
_entity_poly.entity_id
_entity_poly.type
_entity_poly.pdbx_seq_one_letter_code
_entity_poly.pdbx_strand_id
1 'polypeptide(L)'
;MEPWAAQGQFCRGLLNCDIILTSPEDILSFDLLTIDKCRRNEFDIGRSMLTVQRWLKKYVRDVLDESDEILHVKYQLIYTVDGVAKRWKTIQTILEFVKKHAADISKCFYENVCYKLSERKSTFPQFRLQSNYRYADKPIILSFILETHSSVEYLVHKFPRLDIQVFLIIRDLLSSEVLLVAFTNRYRVNYGVNPSSSFNRLMAVPFPAKDVVADRTEFGQPDGALVLAQLSYNYSGLNEEETDPASIYDQWILYEDEKYVPKSIKQWNKVNLKDYQQQFDYVFPTFRHNMLVINYFLDYFVFLREVKQFPHKLVAYA
;
A
#
# COMPACT_ATOMS: atom_id res chain seq x y z
N MET A 1 -28.99 -23.58 -17.55
CA MET A 1 -28.18 -23.45 -18.77
C MET A 1 -27.13 -24.54 -18.68
N GLU A 2 -27.15 -25.51 -19.60
CA GLU A 2 -26.28 -26.69 -19.54
C GLU A 2 -24.77 -26.29 -19.60
N PRO A 3 -23.88 -26.87 -18.77
CA PRO A 3 -22.46 -26.47 -18.69
C PRO A 3 -21.68 -26.53 -20.00
N TRP A 4 -22.10 -27.39 -20.94
CA TRP A 4 -21.47 -27.57 -22.25
C TRP A 4 -21.84 -26.46 -23.26
N ALA A 5 -22.97 -25.77 -23.06
CA ALA A 5 -23.40 -24.70 -23.96
C ALA A 5 -22.52 -23.44 -23.81
N ALA A 6 -22.10 -23.13 -22.58
CA ALA A 6 -21.19 -22.04 -22.29
C ALA A 6 -19.78 -22.30 -22.87
N GLN A 7 -19.25 -23.53 -22.71
CA GLN A 7 -17.96 -23.90 -23.33
C GLN A 7 -17.99 -23.79 -24.85
N GLY A 8 -19.10 -24.17 -25.50
CA GLY A 8 -19.26 -24.02 -26.95
C GLY A 8 -19.22 -22.57 -27.42
N GLN A 9 -19.80 -21.64 -26.67
CA GLN A 9 -19.74 -20.21 -26.96
C GLN A 9 -18.35 -19.62 -26.71
N PHE A 10 -17.70 -19.96 -25.60
CA PHE A 10 -16.33 -19.48 -25.31
C PHE A 10 -15.30 -19.99 -26.33
N CYS A 11 -15.39 -21.25 -26.75
CA CYS A 11 -14.52 -21.79 -27.80
C CYS A 11 -14.74 -21.12 -29.17
N ARG A 12 -15.98 -20.77 -29.51
CA ARG A 12 -16.28 -20.00 -30.73
C ARG A 12 -15.75 -18.58 -30.64
N GLY A 13 -15.93 -17.92 -29.49
CA GLY A 13 -15.41 -16.57 -29.29
C GLY A 13 -13.88 -16.51 -29.33
N LEU A 14 -13.20 -17.55 -28.86
CA LEU A 14 -11.74 -17.66 -29.00
C LEU A 14 -11.28 -17.76 -30.48
N LEU A 15 -12.03 -18.46 -31.33
CA LEU A 15 -11.72 -18.56 -32.77
C LEU A 15 -12.01 -17.24 -33.52
N ASN A 16 -13.00 -16.48 -33.05
CA ASN A 16 -13.44 -15.23 -33.66
C ASN A 16 -12.71 -13.99 -33.11
N CYS A 17 -11.84 -14.16 -32.11
CA CYS A 17 -11.22 -13.06 -31.37
C CYS A 17 -12.26 -12.09 -30.76
N ASP A 18 -13.32 -12.64 -30.18
CA ASP A 18 -14.40 -11.85 -29.55
C ASP A 18 -13.86 -11.02 -28.36
N ILE A 19 -14.42 -9.82 -28.19
CA ILE A 19 -14.09 -8.90 -27.09
C ILE A 19 -15.11 -9.08 -25.97
N ILE A 20 -14.64 -9.25 -24.74
CA ILE A 20 -15.47 -9.27 -23.54
C ILE A 20 -15.34 -7.91 -22.86
N LEU A 21 -16.45 -7.17 -22.77
CA LEU A 21 -16.53 -5.93 -21.99
C LEU A 21 -17.00 -6.27 -20.58
N THR A 22 -16.13 -6.07 -19.59
CA THR A 22 -16.42 -6.36 -18.19
C THR A 22 -15.64 -5.41 -17.29
N SER A 23 -16.20 -5.05 -16.13
CA SER A 23 -15.49 -4.27 -15.13
C SER A 23 -14.67 -5.19 -14.20
N PRO A 24 -13.58 -4.69 -13.57
CA PRO A 24 -12.86 -5.44 -12.54
C PRO A 24 -13.77 -5.91 -11.38
N GLU A 25 -14.80 -5.13 -11.06
CA GLU A 25 -15.78 -5.41 -10.02
C GLU A 25 -16.65 -6.62 -10.36
N ASP A 26 -17.01 -6.78 -11.64
CA ASP A 26 -17.78 -7.95 -12.12
C ASP A 26 -16.95 -9.23 -12.04
N ILE A 27 -15.66 -9.16 -12.39
CA ILE A 27 -14.73 -10.30 -12.30
C ILE A 27 -14.58 -10.73 -10.83
N LEU A 28 -14.39 -9.76 -9.93
CA LEU A 28 -14.28 -10.04 -8.50
C LEU A 28 -15.59 -10.58 -7.92
N SER A 29 -16.73 -10.03 -8.33
CA SER A 29 -18.05 -10.51 -7.93
C SER A 29 -18.30 -11.94 -8.39
N PHE A 30 -17.87 -12.29 -9.61
CA PHE A 30 -17.93 -13.65 -10.14
C PHE A 30 -17.04 -14.62 -9.33
N ASP A 31 -15.85 -14.16 -8.92
CA ASP A 31 -14.94 -14.92 -8.06
C ASP A 31 -15.53 -15.20 -6.67
N LEU A 32 -16.08 -14.17 -6.03
CA LEU A 32 -16.73 -14.29 -4.73
C LEU A 32 -18.00 -15.12 -4.78
N LEU A 33 -18.80 -14.98 -5.84
CA LEU A 33 -20.01 -15.77 -6.04
C LEU A 33 -19.69 -17.25 -6.20
N THR A 34 -18.60 -17.59 -6.89
CA THR A 34 -18.12 -18.99 -7.01
C THR A 34 -17.80 -19.58 -5.64
N ILE A 35 -17.16 -18.79 -4.76
CA ILE A 35 -16.82 -19.20 -3.38
C ILE A 35 -18.09 -19.35 -2.53
N ASP A 36 -19.04 -18.40 -2.63
CA ASP A 36 -20.32 -18.46 -1.92
C ASP A 36 -21.13 -19.71 -2.32
N LYS A 37 -21.17 -20.03 -3.62
CA LYS A 37 -21.83 -21.25 -4.12
C LYS A 37 -21.22 -22.52 -3.57
N CYS A 38 -19.89 -22.61 -3.51
CA CYS A 38 -19.21 -23.73 -2.86
C CYS A 38 -19.52 -23.80 -1.36
N ARG A 39 -19.62 -22.67 -0.65
CA ARG A 39 -19.96 -22.62 0.79
C ARG A 39 -21.40 -23.03 1.08
N ARG A 40 -22.33 -22.77 0.16
CA ARG A 40 -23.75 -23.19 0.26
C ARG A 40 -24.00 -24.63 -0.16
N ASN A 41 -22.94 -25.42 -0.39
CA ASN A 41 -22.99 -26.80 -0.90
C ASN A 41 -23.62 -26.93 -2.31
N GLU A 42 -23.65 -25.83 -3.09
CA GLU A 42 -24.10 -25.83 -4.50
C GLU A 42 -22.92 -26.20 -5.43
N PHE A 43 -22.32 -27.38 -5.21
CA PHE A 43 -21.05 -27.76 -5.83
C PHE A 43 -21.09 -27.89 -7.36
N ASP A 44 -22.22 -28.31 -7.95
CA ASP A 44 -22.34 -28.44 -9.40
C ASP A 44 -22.24 -27.08 -10.12
N ILE A 45 -22.84 -26.05 -9.52
CA ILE A 45 -22.76 -24.67 -9.99
C ILE A 45 -21.36 -24.12 -9.76
N GLY A 46 -20.82 -24.28 -8.54
CA GLY A 46 -19.46 -23.84 -8.21
C GLY A 46 -18.39 -24.45 -9.11
N ARG A 47 -18.49 -25.74 -9.45
CA ARG A 47 -17.56 -26.44 -10.36
C ARG A 47 -17.65 -25.92 -11.79
N SER A 48 -18.86 -25.59 -12.24
CA SER A 48 -19.09 -24.99 -13.56
C SER A 48 -18.48 -23.59 -13.64
N MET A 49 -18.71 -22.76 -12.63
CA MET A 49 -18.13 -21.41 -12.54
C MET A 49 -16.59 -21.45 -12.46
N LEU A 50 -16.03 -22.36 -11.66
CA LEU A 50 -14.58 -22.57 -11.57
C LEU A 50 -13.95 -22.98 -12.91
N THR A 51 -14.67 -23.76 -13.71
CA THR A 51 -14.24 -24.16 -15.06
C THR A 51 -14.16 -22.94 -15.97
N VAL A 52 -15.16 -22.05 -15.91
CA VAL A 52 -15.16 -20.78 -16.66
C VAL A 52 -14.03 -19.87 -16.19
N GLN A 53 -13.82 -19.71 -14.88
CA GLN A 53 -12.69 -18.92 -14.34
C GLN A 53 -11.33 -19.40 -14.85
N ARG A 54 -11.10 -20.73 -14.82
CA ARG A 54 -9.86 -21.32 -15.31
C ARG A 54 -9.68 -21.09 -16.81
N TRP A 55 -10.77 -21.16 -17.56
CA TRP A 55 -10.76 -20.88 -18.99
C TRP A 55 -10.42 -19.42 -19.27
N LEU A 56 -11.09 -18.47 -18.59
CA LEU A 56 -10.82 -17.04 -18.71
C LEU A 56 -9.35 -16.72 -18.39
N LYS A 57 -8.83 -17.22 -17.25
CA LYS A 57 -7.42 -17.03 -16.87
C LYS A 57 -6.43 -17.60 -17.88
N LYS A 58 -6.80 -18.66 -18.60
CA LYS A 58 -5.91 -19.31 -19.58
C LYS A 58 -5.93 -18.59 -20.93
N TYR A 59 -7.11 -18.23 -21.43
CA TYR A 59 -7.31 -17.81 -22.82
C TYR A 59 -7.65 -16.33 -23.01
N VAL A 60 -8.13 -15.63 -21.98
CA VAL A 60 -8.47 -14.20 -22.06
C VAL A 60 -7.27 -13.34 -21.65
N ARG A 61 -7.16 -12.16 -22.25
CA ARG A 61 -6.16 -11.14 -21.94
C ARG A 61 -6.88 -9.80 -21.79
N ASP A 62 -6.44 -9.02 -20.82
CA ASP A 62 -6.95 -7.66 -20.61
C ASP A 62 -6.38 -6.74 -21.69
N VAL A 63 -7.26 -5.93 -22.29
CA VAL A 63 -6.90 -4.88 -23.25
C VAL A 63 -7.19 -3.55 -22.59
N LEU A 64 -6.19 -2.67 -22.56
CA LEU A 64 -6.33 -1.30 -22.09
C LEU A 64 -6.72 -0.43 -23.29
N ASP A 65 -7.96 0.04 -23.30
CA ASP A 65 -8.37 1.11 -24.21
C ASP A 65 -7.73 2.44 -23.78
N GLU A 66 -7.49 3.35 -24.71
CA GLU A 66 -6.82 4.65 -24.43
C GLU A 66 -5.49 4.50 -23.66
N SER A 67 -4.68 3.51 -24.03
CA SER A 67 -3.45 3.17 -23.31
C SER A 67 -2.43 4.31 -23.19
N ASP A 68 -2.49 5.33 -24.05
CA ASP A 68 -1.66 6.53 -23.99
C ASP A 68 -2.10 7.51 -22.90
N GLU A 69 -3.40 7.64 -22.63
CA GLU A 69 -3.96 8.38 -21.49
C GLU A 69 -3.89 7.53 -20.21
N ILE A 70 -4.29 6.26 -20.26
CA ILE A 70 -4.25 5.35 -19.10
C ILE A 70 -2.81 5.11 -18.65
N LEU A 71 -1.88 4.85 -19.58
CA LEU A 71 -0.44 4.67 -19.32
C LEU A 71 0.38 5.95 -19.33
N HIS A 72 -0.28 7.11 -19.40
CA HIS A 72 0.42 8.38 -19.27
C HIS A 72 1.11 8.44 -17.91
N VAL A 73 2.37 8.91 -17.90
CA VAL A 73 3.22 9.08 -16.70
C VAL A 73 2.57 9.97 -15.62
N LYS A 74 1.48 10.65 -15.98
CA LYS A 74 0.68 11.52 -15.11
C LYS A 74 -0.37 10.77 -14.28
N TYR A 75 -0.80 9.57 -14.71
CA TYR A 75 -1.98 8.89 -14.20
C TYR A 75 -1.71 7.46 -13.66
N GLN A 76 -0.44 7.07 -13.48
CA GLN A 76 -0.10 5.71 -13.08
C GLN A 76 0.71 5.57 -11.80
N LEU A 77 0.01 5.16 -10.75
CA LEU A 77 0.52 4.26 -9.72
C LEU A 77 0.46 2.79 -10.20
N ILE A 78 0.93 2.49 -11.42
CA ILE A 78 1.00 1.11 -11.91
C ILE A 78 2.28 0.46 -11.43
N TYR A 79 2.11 -0.63 -10.71
CA TYR A 79 3.20 -1.51 -10.32
C TYR A 79 3.26 -2.63 -11.33
N THR A 80 4.28 -2.55 -12.15
CA THR A 80 4.70 -3.69 -12.95
C THR A 80 5.45 -4.64 -12.01
N VAL A 81 5.14 -5.95 -12.08
CA VAL A 81 5.78 -7.07 -11.36
C VAL A 81 5.07 -7.56 -10.07
N ASP A 82 5.13 -8.88 -9.87
CA ASP A 82 4.80 -9.59 -8.62
C ASP A 82 5.41 -8.96 -7.36
N GLY A 83 4.64 -8.89 -6.28
CA GLY A 83 5.14 -8.47 -4.96
C GLY A 83 4.78 -7.05 -4.54
N VAL A 84 3.72 -6.46 -5.11
CA VAL A 84 3.21 -5.14 -4.74
C VAL A 84 2.98 -5.02 -3.23
N ALA A 85 2.36 -6.03 -2.60
CA ALA A 85 2.20 -6.06 -1.15
C ALA A 85 3.51 -6.00 -0.37
N LYS A 86 4.59 -6.58 -0.93
CA LYS A 86 5.91 -6.54 -0.31
C LYS A 86 6.53 -5.15 -0.37
N ARG A 87 6.20 -4.33 -1.37
CA ARG A 87 6.72 -2.96 -1.49
C ARG A 87 6.27 -2.11 -0.31
N TRP A 88 4.96 -1.98 -0.09
CA TRP A 88 4.47 -1.21 1.04
C TRP A 88 4.81 -1.84 2.39
N LYS A 89 4.89 -3.18 2.50
CA LYS A 89 5.38 -3.85 3.71
C LYS A 89 6.85 -3.55 4.02
N THR A 90 7.69 -3.50 3.00
CA THR A 90 9.11 -3.12 3.13
C THR A 90 9.22 -1.66 3.55
N ILE A 91 8.41 -0.77 2.95
CA ILE A 91 8.32 0.64 3.35
C ILE A 91 7.89 0.77 4.82
N GLN A 92 6.83 0.09 5.25
CA GLN A 92 6.38 0.06 6.65
C GLN A 92 7.51 -0.37 7.59
N THR A 93 8.23 -1.43 7.24
CA THR A 93 9.39 -1.93 8.01
C THR A 93 10.49 -0.87 8.11
N ILE A 94 10.83 -0.22 6.99
CA ILE A 94 11.83 0.87 6.97
C ILE A 94 11.38 2.03 7.86
N LEU A 95 10.11 2.42 7.81
CA LEU A 95 9.60 3.48 8.69
C LEU A 95 9.66 3.08 10.16
N GLU A 96 9.42 1.82 10.51
CA GLU A 96 9.63 1.34 11.89
C GLU A 96 11.09 1.47 12.32
N PHE A 97 12.05 1.15 11.44
CA PHE A 97 13.46 1.39 11.69
C PHE A 97 13.78 2.88 11.86
N VAL A 98 13.24 3.74 11.00
CA VAL A 98 13.40 5.20 11.12
C VAL A 98 12.86 5.67 12.46
N LYS A 99 11.65 5.27 12.85
CA LYS A 99 11.04 5.61 14.15
C LYS A 99 11.92 5.16 15.32
N LYS A 100 12.47 3.95 15.27
CA LYS A 100 13.35 3.41 16.32
C LYS A 100 14.63 4.22 16.50
N HIS A 101 15.20 4.73 15.39
CA HIS A 101 16.50 5.41 15.40
C HIS A 101 16.40 6.93 15.29
N ALA A 102 15.20 7.50 15.08
CA ALA A 102 14.98 8.92 14.83
C ALA A 102 15.58 9.82 15.93
N ALA A 103 15.42 9.43 17.19
CA ALA A 103 15.96 10.18 18.33
C ALA A 103 17.49 10.24 18.28
N ASP A 104 18.16 9.12 18.01
CA ASP A 104 19.62 9.06 17.97
C ASP A 104 20.18 9.77 16.74
N ILE A 105 19.54 9.60 15.57
CA ILE A 105 19.87 10.33 14.34
C ILE A 105 19.76 11.84 14.59
N SER A 106 18.71 12.30 15.28
CA SER A 106 18.53 13.73 15.58
C SER A 106 19.63 14.31 16.49
N LYS A 107 20.20 13.49 17.39
CA LYS A 107 21.31 13.91 18.24
C LYS A 107 22.62 14.02 17.44
N CYS A 108 22.88 13.05 16.57
CA CYS A 108 24.10 13.02 15.76
C CYS A 108 24.07 14.04 14.61
N PHE A 109 22.89 14.38 14.10
CA PHE A 109 22.69 15.23 12.92
C PHE A 109 21.67 16.37 13.18
N TYR A 110 21.81 17.08 14.31
CA TYR A 110 20.82 18.07 14.77
C TYR A 110 20.58 19.23 13.80
N GLU A 111 21.56 19.60 12.97
CA GLU A 111 21.41 20.64 11.93
C GLU A 111 20.77 20.13 10.64
N ASN A 112 20.82 18.80 10.41
CA ASN A 112 20.34 18.18 9.17
C ASN A 112 19.00 17.47 9.35
N VAL A 113 18.46 17.41 10.56
CA VAL A 113 17.23 16.69 10.87
C VAL A 113 16.31 17.56 11.71
N CYS A 114 15.04 17.64 11.32
CA CYS A 114 13.97 18.15 12.15
C CYS A 114 13.27 16.94 12.80
N TYR A 115 13.35 16.86 14.12
CA TYR A 115 12.77 15.79 14.91
C TYR A 115 11.89 16.36 16.01
N LYS A 116 10.65 15.85 16.12
CA LYS A 116 9.76 16.11 17.25
C LYS A 116 9.31 14.79 17.84
N LEU A 117 9.63 14.58 19.12
CA LEU A 117 9.24 13.39 19.87
C LEU A 117 7.71 13.25 19.93
N SER A 118 7.22 12.03 19.72
CA SER A 118 5.82 11.67 19.94
C SER A 118 5.50 11.52 21.42
N GLU A 119 4.28 11.87 21.84
CA GLU A 119 3.82 11.63 23.22
C GLU A 119 3.68 10.15 23.55
N ARG A 120 3.35 9.33 22.54
CA ARG A 120 3.14 7.89 22.68
C ARG A 120 4.18 7.11 21.88
N LYS A 121 4.63 5.99 22.44
CA LYS A 121 5.56 5.07 21.77
C LYS A 121 4.99 4.51 20.46
N SER A 122 3.68 4.33 20.36
CA SER A 122 3.02 3.78 19.17
C SER A 122 3.05 4.73 17.97
N THR A 123 3.18 6.04 18.20
CA THR A 123 3.05 7.08 17.20
C THR A 123 4.37 7.37 16.48
N PHE A 124 4.32 7.48 15.16
CA PHE A 124 5.47 7.89 14.36
C PHE A 124 5.84 9.36 14.66
N PRO A 125 7.09 9.67 15.02
CA PRO A 125 7.51 11.03 15.35
C PRO A 125 7.52 11.92 14.11
N GLN A 126 7.38 13.24 14.27
CA GLN A 126 7.66 14.13 13.15
C GLN A 126 9.16 14.07 12.88
N PHE A 127 9.52 13.55 11.70
CA PHE A 127 10.90 13.36 11.30
C PHE A 127 11.06 13.83 9.85
N ARG A 128 12.00 14.74 9.63
CA ARG A 128 12.28 15.32 8.32
C ARG A 128 13.77 15.57 8.15
N LEU A 129 14.31 15.22 7.00
CA LEU A 129 15.66 15.58 6.59
C LEU A 129 15.66 17.03 6.07
N GLN A 130 16.71 17.77 6.39
CA GLN A 130 16.95 19.11 5.86
C GLN A 130 17.84 19.01 4.62
N SER A 131 17.62 19.90 3.66
CA SER A 131 18.26 19.96 2.33
C SER A 131 19.79 20.11 2.35
N ASN A 132 20.39 20.27 3.52
CA ASN A 132 21.83 20.50 3.69
C ASN A 132 22.64 19.20 3.68
N TYR A 133 22.04 18.10 3.24
CA TYR A 133 22.72 16.82 3.08
C TYR A 133 23.90 17.00 2.12
N ARG A 134 25.09 16.57 2.54
CA ARG A 134 26.33 16.81 1.80
C ARG A 134 26.29 16.10 0.45
N TYR A 135 25.98 16.85 -0.60
CA TYR A 135 25.99 16.35 -1.97
C TYR A 135 27.33 15.70 -2.36
N ALA A 136 28.43 16.09 -1.70
CA ALA A 136 29.77 15.54 -1.90
C ALA A 136 29.92 14.07 -1.43
N ASP A 137 29.18 13.63 -0.41
CA ASP A 137 29.28 12.26 0.13
C ASP A 137 28.42 11.27 -0.67
N LYS A 138 27.54 11.79 -1.53
CA LYS A 138 26.58 11.02 -2.32
C LYS A 138 27.21 9.92 -3.18
N PRO A 139 28.28 10.15 -3.95
CA PRO A 139 28.88 9.10 -4.77
C PRO A 139 29.39 7.93 -3.94
N ILE A 140 29.92 8.20 -2.74
CA ILE A 140 30.48 7.20 -1.82
C ILE A 140 29.35 6.37 -1.18
N ILE A 141 28.26 7.02 -0.77
CA ILE A 141 27.11 6.35 -0.19
C ILE A 141 26.39 5.48 -1.24
N LEU A 142 26.20 6.01 -2.45
CA LEU A 142 25.63 5.25 -3.55
C LEU A 142 26.55 4.11 -3.97
N SER A 143 27.88 4.29 -3.99
CA SER A 143 28.78 3.18 -4.25
C SER A 143 28.62 2.10 -3.19
N PHE A 144 28.57 2.44 -1.90
CA PHE A 144 28.33 1.46 -0.84
C PHE A 144 26.99 0.71 -0.98
N ILE A 145 25.88 1.41 -1.29
CA ILE A 145 24.55 0.79 -1.47
C ILE A 145 24.50 -0.11 -2.71
N LEU A 146 25.15 0.31 -3.80
CA LEU A 146 25.13 -0.36 -5.09
C LEU A 146 26.25 -1.40 -5.24
N GLU A 147 27.23 -1.41 -4.32
CA GLU A 147 28.35 -2.34 -4.29
C GLU A 147 27.83 -3.74 -4.01
N THR A 148 27.64 -4.46 -5.10
CA THR A 148 27.22 -5.85 -5.11
C THR A 148 28.41 -6.63 -5.64
N HIS A 149 29.30 -7.07 -4.75
CA HIS A 149 30.36 -8.04 -5.10
C HIS A 149 29.80 -9.40 -5.57
N SER A 150 28.48 -9.51 -5.68
CA SER A 150 27.72 -10.71 -6.01
C SER A 150 26.67 -10.34 -7.04
N SER A 151 26.61 -11.07 -8.15
CA SER A 151 25.58 -10.85 -9.17
C SER A 151 24.19 -11.26 -8.65
N VAL A 152 23.12 -10.76 -9.27
CA VAL A 152 21.75 -11.13 -8.89
C VAL A 152 21.56 -12.64 -9.06
N GLU A 153 22.17 -13.26 -10.07
CA GLU A 153 22.17 -14.70 -10.29
C GLU A 153 22.79 -15.45 -9.11
N TYR A 154 23.87 -14.93 -8.54
CA TYR A 154 24.48 -15.50 -7.33
C TYR A 154 23.55 -15.42 -6.12
N LEU A 155 22.80 -14.32 -5.96
CA LEU A 155 21.84 -14.16 -4.87
C LEU A 155 20.69 -15.17 -4.98
N VAL A 156 20.23 -15.48 -6.20
CA VAL A 156 19.15 -16.46 -6.47
C VAL A 156 19.49 -17.86 -5.97
N HIS A 157 20.78 -18.22 -5.95
CA HIS A 157 21.23 -19.51 -5.42
C HIS A 157 21.44 -19.52 -3.91
N LYS A 158 21.60 -18.35 -3.28
CA LYS A 158 21.94 -18.23 -1.85
C LYS A 158 20.73 -17.90 -0.98
N PHE A 159 19.74 -17.19 -1.52
CA PHE A 159 18.59 -16.70 -0.78
C PHE A 159 17.27 -17.12 -1.44
N PRO A 160 16.20 -17.30 -0.66
CA PRO A 160 14.86 -17.41 -1.18
C PRO A 160 14.52 -16.24 -2.12
N ARG A 161 13.74 -16.52 -3.17
CA ARG A 161 13.25 -15.48 -4.11
C ARG A 161 12.58 -14.31 -3.40
N LEU A 162 11.92 -14.56 -2.26
CA LEU A 162 11.24 -13.54 -1.47
C LEU A 162 12.22 -12.51 -0.89
N ASP A 163 13.36 -12.96 -0.35
CA ASP A 163 14.34 -12.09 0.30
C ASP A 163 15.05 -11.22 -0.73
N ILE A 164 15.35 -11.80 -1.90
CA ILE A 164 15.97 -11.08 -3.02
C ILE A 164 15.06 -9.94 -3.48
N GLN A 165 13.74 -10.17 -3.55
CA GLN A 165 12.81 -9.10 -3.88
C GLN A 165 12.83 -7.97 -2.84
N VAL A 166 12.91 -8.29 -1.56
CA VAL A 166 13.03 -7.28 -0.50
C VAL A 166 14.35 -6.51 -0.62
N PHE A 167 15.46 -7.18 -0.90
CA PHE A 167 16.76 -6.53 -1.10
C PHE A 167 16.74 -5.54 -2.27
N LEU A 168 16.10 -5.92 -3.38
CA LEU A 168 15.94 -5.04 -4.54
C LEU A 168 15.04 -3.83 -4.22
N ILE A 169 13.94 -4.02 -3.50
CA ILE A 169 13.07 -2.91 -3.06
C ILE A 169 13.84 -1.94 -2.16
N ILE A 170 14.59 -2.45 -1.18
CA ILE A 170 15.40 -1.60 -0.28
C ILE A 170 16.45 -0.83 -1.08
N ARG A 171 17.14 -1.51 -2.00
CA ARG A 171 18.12 -0.90 -2.89
C ARG A 171 17.48 0.24 -3.68
N ASP A 172 16.35 0.00 -4.34
CA ASP A 172 15.65 1.00 -5.14
C ASP A 172 15.22 2.21 -4.30
N LEU A 173 14.63 1.96 -3.11
CA LEU A 173 14.20 3.02 -2.19
C LEU A 173 15.34 3.94 -1.73
N LEU A 174 16.55 3.38 -1.59
CA LEU A 174 17.74 4.11 -1.17
C LEU A 174 18.49 4.75 -2.34
N SER A 175 18.75 3.99 -3.41
CA SER A 175 19.57 4.44 -4.54
C SER A 175 18.85 5.41 -5.46
N SER A 176 17.53 5.28 -5.58
CA SER A 176 16.69 6.20 -6.36
C SER A 176 16.15 7.36 -5.51
N GLU A 177 16.71 7.57 -4.31
CA GLU A 177 16.41 8.69 -3.42
C GLU A 177 14.95 8.80 -2.98
N VAL A 178 14.15 7.73 -3.13
CA VAL A 178 12.72 7.75 -2.80
C VAL A 178 12.50 8.15 -1.36
N LEU A 179 13.25 7.53 -0.44
CA LEU A 179 13.20 7.84 0.97
C LEU A 179 13.73 9.24 1.26
N LEU A 180 14.83 9.64 0.62
CA LEU A 180 15.43 10.96 0.81
C LEU A 180 14.44 12.07 0.42
N VAL A 181 13.84 11.98 -0.77
CA VAL A 181 12.85 12.92 -1.28
C VAL A 181 11.63 12.96 -0.36
N ALA A 182 11.11 11.79 0.03
CA ALA A 182 9.94 11.70 0.89
C ALA A 182 10.19 12.34 2.27
N PHE A 183 11.35 12.10 2.88
CA PHE A 183 11.73 12.69 4.17
C PHE A 183 12.18 14.14 4.08
N THR A 184 12.48 14.68 2.89
CA THR A 184 12.80 16.11 2.74
C THR A 184 11.54 16.94 2.55
N ASN A 185 10.51 16.36 1.93
CA ASN A 185 9.22 17.01 1.72
C ASN A 185 8.51 17.38 3.03
N ARG A 186 7.82 18.53 3.03
CA ARG A 186 7.05 19.00 4.18
C ARG A 186 5.59 18.55 4.07
N TYR A 187 5.11 17.85 5.10
CA TYR A 187 3.71 17.47 5.21
C TYR A 187 2.80 18.72 5.24
N ARG A 188 1.68 18.66 4.51
CA ARG A 188 0.70 19.73 4.27
C ARG A 188 1.24 21.00 3.61
N VAL A 189 2.46 20.95 3.09
CA VAL A 189 3.07 22.03 2.30
C VAL A 189 3.52 21.54 0.94
N ASN A 190 4.06 20.33 0.86
CA ASN A 190 4.46 19.67 -0.38
C ASN A 190 3.56 18.48 -0.73
N TYR A 191 2.97 17.83 0.28
CA TYR A 191 2.13 16.64 0.10
C TYR A 191 1.15 16.45 1.26
N GLY A 192 0.12 15.64 1.03
CA GLY A 192 -0.79 15.15 2.06
C GLY A 192 -1.90 14.29 1.46
N VAL A 193 -2.75 13.71 2.31
CA VAL A 193 -4.02 13.09 1.88
C VAL A 193 -5.12 14.14 1.99
N ASN A 194 -6.01 14.20 1.01
CA ASN A 194 -7.14 15.12 1.04
C ASN A 194 -8.20 14.57 2.02
N PRO A 195 -8.58 15.31 3.08
CA PRO A 195 -9.57 14.86 4.05
C PRO A 195 -11.02 15.02 3.57
N SER A 196 -11.26 15.61 2.40
CA SER A 196 -12.60 15.87 1.90
C SER A 196 -13.34 14.57 1.57
N SER A 197 -14.53 14.38 2.13
CA SER A 197 -15.40 13.23 1.83
C SER A 197 -15.84 13.16 0.37
N SER A 198 -15.79 14.28 -0.35
CA SER A 198 -16.04 14.33 -1.80
C SER A 198 -14.85 13.86 -2.65
N PHE A 199 -13.68 13.66 -2.04
CA PHE A 199 -12.47 13.24 -2.73
C PHE A 199 -12.28 11.73 -2.57
N ASN A 200 -12.47 10.98 -3.66
CA ASN A 200 -12.53 9.52 -3.60
C ASN A 200 -11.15 8.84 -3.44
N ARG A 201 -10.04 9.58 -3.50
CA ARG A 201 -8.69 9.01 -3.46
C ARG A 201 -8.10 9.07 -2.05
N LEU A 202 -7.58 7.93 -1.61
CA LEU A 202 -6.95 7.77 -0.29
C LEU A 202 -5.41 7.84 -0.35
N MET A 203 -4.82 8.02 -1.53
CA MET A 203 -3.37 8.20 -1.72
C MET A 203 -2.93 9.65 -1.44
N ALA A 204 -1.65 9.81 -1.08
CA ALA A 204 -1.05 11.14 -0.96
C ALA A 204 -0.97 11.84 -2.32
N VAL A 205 -1.26 13.13 -2.31
CA VAL A 205 -1.24 14.01 -3.48
C VAL A 205 -0.34 15.24 -3.23
N PRO A 206 0.17 15.88 -4.28
CA PRO A 206 0.95 17.11 -4.17
C PRO A 206 0.15 18.27 -3.59
N PHE A 207 0.80 19.07 -2.74
CA PHE A 207 0.25 20.31 -2.22
C PHE A 207 1.05 21.48 -2.84
N PRO A 208 0.51 22.22 -3.82
CA PRO A 208 1.23 23.34 -4.45
C PRO A 208 1.43 24.52 -3.51
N ALA A 209 0.58 24.65 -2.50
CA ALA A 209 0.70 25.63 -1.42
C ALA A 209 0.29 24.98 -0.09
N LYS A 210 0.60 25.65 1.01
CA LYS A 210 0.23 25.19 2.35
C LYS A 210 -1.27 24.93 2.43
N ASP A 211 -1.64 23.70 2.81
CA ASP A 211 -3.02 23.23 2.94
C ASP A 211 -3.88 23.32 1.66
N VAL A 212 -3.26 23.56 0.50
CA VAL A 212 -3.93 23.58 -0.80
C VAL A 212 -3.62 22.26 -1.51
N VAL A 213 -4.66 21.52 -1.85
CA VAL A 213 -4.55 20.21 -2.50
C VAL A 213 -4.58 20.38 -4.02
N ALA A 214 -3.72 19.67 -4.74
CA ALA A 214 -3.86 19.51 -6.18
C ALA A 214 -4.64 18.22 -6.50
N ASP A 215 -5.97 18.32 -6.49
CA ASP A 215 -6.90 17.17 -6.58
C ASP A 215 -6.78 16.32 -7.85
N ARG A 216 -6.14 16.86 -8.90
CA ARG A 216 -5.97 16.18 -10.20
C ARG A 216 -4.54 15.71 -10.45
N THR A 217 -3.66 15.79 -9.45
CA THR A 217 -2.26 15.41 -9.61
C THR A 217 -1.88 14.26 -8.70
N GLU A 218 -0.91 13.47 -9.17
CA GLU A 218 -0.37 12.32 -8.48
C GLU A 218 1.15 12.42 -8.45
N PHE A 219 1.76 11.69 -7.53
CA PHE A 219 3.19 11.46 -7.58
C PHE A 219 3.48 10.40 -8.65
N GLY A 220 4.25 10.77 -9.68
CA GLY A 220 4.59 9.86 -10.78
C GLY A 220 5.51 8.70 -10.36
N GLN A 221 6.20 8.80 -9.21
CA GLN A 221 6.98 7.69 -8.68
C GLN A 221 6.16 6.88 -7.68
N PRO A 222 5.88 5.59 -7.97
CA PRO A 222 4.93 4.80 -7.19
C PRO A 222 5.36 4.57 -5.75
N ASP A 223 6.62 4.17 -5.54
CA ASP A 223 7.16 3.97 -4.18
C ASP A 223 7.19 5.30 -3.39
N GLY A 224 7.39 6.43 -4.08
CA GLY A 224 7.30 7.75 -3.47
C GLY A 224 5.89 8.05 -2.97
N ALA A 225 4.86 7.75 -3.77
CA ALA A 225 3.47 7.90 -3.37
C ALA A 225 3.10 7.02 -2.16
N LEU A 226 3.60 5.78 -2.10
CA LEU A 226 3.39 4.88 -0.95
C LEU A 226 4.01 5.46 0.32
N VAL A 227 5.27 5.88 0.27
CA VAL A 227 5.96 6.47 1.43
C VAL A 227 5.24 7.73 1.89
N LEU A 228 4.85 8.62 0.96
CA LEU A 228 4.15 9.86 1.28
C LEU A 228 2.73 9.63 1.83
N ALA A 229 2.00 8.64 1.31
CA ALA A 229 0.70 8.22 1.85
C ALA A 229 0.86 7.71 3.29
N GLN A 230 1.79 6.78 3.49
CA GLN A 230 2.11 6.21 4.79
C GLN A 230 2.51 7.28 5.81
N LEU A 231 3.35 8.25 5.42
CA LEU A 231 3.71 9.39 6.27
C LEU A 231 2.49 10.30 6.55
N SER A 232 1.65 10.55 5.55
CA SER A 232 0.45 11.39 5.71
C SER A 232 -0.50 10.83 6.77
N TYR A 233 -0.82 9.53 6.71
CA TYR A 233 -1.67 8.89 7.72
C TYR A 233 -1.02 8.80 9.09
N ASN A 234 0.31 8.59 9.14
CA ASN A 234 1.06 8.64 10.39
C ASN A 234 1.01 10.03 11.06
N TYR A 235 0.94 11.10 10.28
CA TYR A 235 0.89 12.48 10.79
C TYR A 235 -0.54 12.98 11.07
N SER A 236 -1.54 12.61 10.26
CA SER A 236 -2.94 13.01 10.47
C SER A 236 -3.66 12.15 11.49
N GLY A 237 -3.22 10.90 11.62
CA GLY A 237 -4.02 9.81 12.16
C GLY A 237 -5.15 9.40 11.21
N LEU A 238 -5.85 8.32 11.59
CA LEU A 238 -7.05 7.85 10.90
C LEU A 238 -8.26 8.75 11.23
N ASN A 239 -9.22 8.79 10.32
CA ASN A 239 -10.56 9.36 10.54
C ASN A 239 -11.53 8.23 10.94
N GLU A 240 -12.66 8.59 11.53
CA GLU A 240 -13.66 7.64 12.03
C GLU A 240 -14.34 6.91 10.87
N GLU A 241 -13.81 5.77 10.44
CA GLU A 241 -14.56 4.65 9.89
C GLU A 241 -13.65 3.47 9.52
N GLU A 242 -14.18 2.27 9.73
CA GLU A 242 -13.75 0.97 9.17
C GLU A 242 -12.44 0.35 9.67
N THR A 243 -12.53 -0.48 10.72
CA THR A 243 -11.64 -1.65 10.90
C THR A 243 -12.36 -2.77 11.67
N ASP A 244 -12.32 -4.02 11.19
CA ASP A 244 -12.57 -5.24 11.98
C ASP A 244 -11.22 -5.81 12.43
N PRO A 245 -10.81 -5.68 13.71
CA PRO A 245 -9.45 -5.89 14.16
C PRO A 245 -9.24 -7.11 15.08
N ALA A 246 -10.24 -7.98 15.22
CA ALA A 246 -10.25 -9.03 16.25
C ALA A 246 -8.98 -9.90 16.31
N SER A 247 -8.30 -10.13 15.16
CA SER A 247 -7.09 -10.94 15.08
C SER A 247 -5.77 -10.23 15.39
N ILE A 248 -5.77 -8.89 15.44
CA ILE A 248 -4.54 -8.07 15.60
C ILE A 248 -4.62 -7.07 16.75
N TYR A 249 -5.79 -6.95 17.38
CA TYR A 249 -6.07 -6.01 18.46
C TYR A 249 -5.08 -6.11 19.63
N ASP A 250 -4.68 -7.33 19.99
CA ASP A 250 -3.71 -7.55 21.06
C ASP A 250 -2.34 -6.93 20.73
N GLN A 251 -1.93 -6.94 19.47
CA GLN A 251 -0.70 -6.28 19.04
C GLN A 251 -0.82 -4.76 19.14
N TRP A 252 -1.99 -4.20 18.81
CA TRP A 252 -2.25 -2.76 18.92
C TRP A 252 -2.14 -2.28 20.36
N ILE A 253 -2.71 -3.05 21.29
CA ILE A 253 -2.63 -2.80 22.74
C ILE A 253 -1.18 -2.88 23.22
N LEU A 254 -0.44 -3.94 22.85
CA LEU A 254 0.96 -4.12 23.25
C LEU A 254 1.90 -3.05 22.70
N TYR A 255 1.53 -2.45 21.57
CA TYR A 255 2.31 -1.39 20.93
C TYR A 255 2.07 0.00 21.56
N GLU A 256 1.04 0.14 22.39
CA GLU A 256 0.75 1.34 23.19
C GLU A 256 1.40 1.30 24.57
N ASP A 257 1.56 2.48 25.16
CA ASP A 257 1.95 2.59 26.57
C ASP A 257 0.73 2.35 27.46
N GLU A 258 0.88 1.50 28.48
CA GLU A 258 -0.24 1.08 29.35
C GLU A 258 -0.99 2.25 30.00
N LYS A 259 -0.30 3.37 30.29
CA LYS A 259 -0.89 4.59 30.84
C LYS A 259 -1.93 5.26 29.93
N TYR A 260 -1.87 5.00 28.62
CA TYR A 260 -2.77 5.59 27.61
C TYR A 260 -3.87 4.63 27.17
N VAL A 261 -3.93 3.41 27.72
CA VAL A 261 -4.92 2.39 27.35
C VAL A 261 -5.97 2.25 28.47
N PRO A 262 -7.21 2.73 28.27
CA PRO A 262 -8.30 2.52 29.21
C PRO A 262 -8.58 1.04 29.48
N LYS A 263 -8.92 0.70 30.73
CA LYS A 263 -9.26 -0.68 31.13
C LYS A 263 -10.46 -1.24 30.36
N SER A 264 -11.36 -0.38 29.90
CA SER A 264 -12.54 -0.73 29.11
C SER A 264 -12.20 -1.28 27.73
N ILE A 265 -11.07 -0.89 27.15
CA ILE A 265 -10.64 -1.30 25.81
C ILE A 265 -9.40 -2.19 25.83
N LYS A 266 -8.91 -2.61 27.01
CA LYS A 266 -7.68 -3.41 27.14
C LYS A 266 -7.80 -4.81 26.52
N GLN A 267 -9.02 -5.30 26.33
CA GLN A 267 -9.31 -6.60 25.71
C GLN A 267 -10.38 -6.44 24.66
N TRP A 268 -10.22 -7.12 23.53
CA TRP A 268 -11.15 -7.04 22.41
C TRP A 268 -12.60 -7.38 22.80
N ASN A 269 -12.80 -8.39 23.65
CA ASN A 269 -14.12 -8.81 24.13
C ASN A 269 -14.89 -7.76 24.94
N LYS A 270 -14.23 -6.67 25.37
CA LYS A 270 -14.85 -5.54 26.09
C LYS A 270 -15.12 -4.34 25.19
N VAL A 271 -14.67 -4.39 23.94
CA VAL A 271 -14.93 -3.36 22.93
C VAL A 271 -16.29 -3.65 22.30
N ASN A 272 -17.25 -2.78 22.56
CA ASN A 272 -18.55 -2.82 21.92
C ASN A 272 -18.56 -1.87 20.72
N LEU A 273 -18.48 -2.42 19.51
CA LEU A 273 -18.50 -1.64 18.27
C LEU A 273 -19.85 -0.93 17.99
N LYS A 274 -20.89 -1.20 18.78
CA LYS A 274 -22.17 -0.48 18.70
C LYS A 274 -22.27 0.64 19.72
N ASP A 275 -21.32 0.74 20.64
CA ASP A 275 -21.24 1.80 21.63
C ASP A 275 -20.43 2.96 21.05
N TYR A 276 -21.15 3.90 20.45
CA TYR A 276 -20.55 5.10 19.86
C TYR A 276 -19.74 5.91 20.89
N GLN A 277 -20.20 5.96 22.14
CA GLN A 277 -19.50 6.70 23.19
C GLN A 277 -18.17 6.02 23.52
N GLN A 278 -18.15 4.69 23.66
CA GLN A 278 -16.91 3.96 23.88
C GLN A 278 -15.93 4.12 22.71
N GLN A 279 -16.44 4.12 21.47
CA GLN A 279 -15.64 4.33 20.28
C GLN A 279 -15.02 5.72 20.24
N PHE A 280 -15.82 6.77 20.46
CA PHE A 280 -15.40 8.16 20.35
C PHE A 280 -14.53 8.61 21.53
N ASP A 281 -14.87 8.21 22.75
CA ASP A 281 -14.18 8.69 23.96
C ASP A 281 -12.91 7.88 24.26
N TYR A 282 -12.84 6.60 23.85
CA TYR A 282 -11.76 5.70 24.24
C TYR A 282 -11.04 5.04 23.07
N VAL A 283 -11.74 4.33 22.18
CA VAL A 283 -11.08 3.51 21.14
C VAL A 283 -10.36 4.40 20.13
N PHE A 284 -11.06 5.33 19.50
CA PHE A 284 -10.53 6.17 18.44
C PHE A 284 -9.39 7.08 18.92
N PRO A 285 -9.51 7.82 20.05
CA PRO A 285 -8.40 8.62 20.57
C PRO A 285 -7.18 7.80 20.97
N THR A 286 -7.36 6.52 21.34
CA THR A 286 -6.25 5.62 21.68
C THR A 286 -5.49 5.21 20.43
N PHE A 287 -6.19 4.79 19.37
CA PHE A 287 -5.54 4.12 18.24
C PHE A 287 -5.33 4.96 16.99
N ARG A 288 -5.94 6.16 16.87
CA ARG A 288 -5.90 6.95 15.64
C ARG A 288 -4.49 7.28 15.12
N HIS A 289 -3.48 7.37 16.00
CA HIS A 289 -2.07 7.60 15.64
C HIS A 289 -1.18 6.38 15.90
N ASN A 290 -1.77 5.22 16.20
CA ASN A 290 -1.01 4.00 16.42
C ASN A 290 -0.57 3.46 15.05
N MET A 291 0.75 3.40 14.86
CA MET A 291 1.34 3.03 13.57
C MET A 291 0.90 1.64 13.08
N LEU A 292 0.62 0.68 13.97
CA LEU A 292 0.13 -0.65 13.56
C LEU A 292 -1.32 -0.60 13.04
N VAL A 293 -2.16 0.24 13.65
CA VAL A 293 -3.54 0.44 13.20
C VAL A 293 -3.56 1.16 11.86
N ILE A 294 -2.70 2.17 11.70
CA ILE A 294 -2.50 2.87 10.43
C ILE A 294 -1.98 1.92 9.35
N ASN A 295 -0.99 1.08 9.66
CA ASN A 295 -0.47 0.08 8.72
C ASN A 295 -1.59 -0.86 8.27
N TYR A 296 -2.38 -1.38 9.21
CA TYR A 296 -3.52 -2.24 8.89
C TYR A 296 -4.53 -1.54 7.98
N PHE A 297 -4.94 -0.31 8.32
CA PHE A 297 -5.85 0.47 7.48
C PHE A 297 -5.29 0.64 6.06
N LEU A 298 -4.01 1.01 5.96
CA LEU A 298 -3.35 1.19 4.67
C LEU A 298 -3.25 -0.09 3.87
N ASP A 299 -2.93 -1.22 4.50
CA ASP A 299 -2.82 -2.50 3.82
C ASP A 299 -4.15 -2.97 3.24
N TYR A 300 -5.23 -2.86 4.02
CA TYR A 300 -6.49 -3.53 3.69
C TYR A 300 -7.50 -2.62 3.00
N PHE A 301 -7.44 -1.30 3.21
CA PHE A 301 -8.45 -0.36 2.72
C PHE A 301 -7.90 0.62 1.68
N VAL A 302 -6.62 1.02 1.79
CA VAL A 302 -6.03 2.01 0.88
C VAL A 302 -5.25 1.36 -0.23
N PHE A 303 -4.15 0.67 0.08
CA PHE A 303 -3.21 0.20 -0.93
C PHE A 303 -3.81 -0.91 -1.81
N LEU A 304 -4.60 -1.83 -1.26
CA LEU A 304 -5.31 -2.82 -2.09
C LEU A 304 -6.28 -2.19 -3.10
N ARG A 305 -6.84 -1.02 -2.77
CA ARG A 305 -7.81 -0.33 -3.62
C ARG A 305 -7.14 0.59 -4.63
N GLU A 306 -6.16 1.35 -4.18
CA GLU A 306 -5.53 2.43 -4.95
C GLU A 306 -4.34 1.94 -5.79
N VAL A 307 -3.75 0.80 -5.43
CA VAL A 307 -2.59 0.25 -6.12
C VAL A 307 -3.02 -0.85 -7.09
N LYS A 308 -3.05 -0.53 -8.37
CA LYS A 308 -3.35 -1.51 -9.43
C LYS A 308 -2.12 -2.36 -9.76
N GLN A 309 -2.29 -3.67 -9.76
CA GLN A 309 -1.30 -4.64 -10.22
C GLN A 309 -1.66 -5.16 -11.60
N PHE A 310 -0.71 -5.13 -12.54
CA PHE A 310 -0.83 -5.84 -13.80
C PHE A 310 0.23 -6.95 -13.84
N PRO A 311 -0.17 -8.23 -13.88
CA PRO A 311 0.75 -9.36 -13.79
C PRO A 311 1.72 -9.43 -14.98
N HIS A 312 1.35 -8.85 -16.12
CA HIS A 312 2.19 -8.77 -17.31
C HIS A 312 2.13 -7.38 -17.93
N LYS A 313 3.29 -6.79 -18.22
CA LYS A 313 3.39 -5.58 -19.04
C LYS A 313 3.38 -6.01 -20.50
N LEU A 314 2.25 -5.90 -21.18
CA LEU A 314 2.19 -6.07 -22.63
C LEU A 314 2.46 -4.70 -23.28
N VAL A 315 3.58 -4.60 -23.99
CA VAL A 315 3.88 -3.43 -24.83
C VAL A 315 3.62 -3.86 -26.26
N ALA A 316 2.60 -3.27 -26.89
CA ALA A 316 2.44 -3.32 -28.34
C ALA A 316 3.16 -2.10 -28.91
N TYR A 317 4.17 -2.32 -29.75
CA TYR A 317 4.68 -1.27 -30.62
C TYR A 317 3.78 -1.24 -31.85
N ALA A 318 3.14 -0.10 -32.10
CA ALA A 318 2.46 0.18 -33.36
C ALA A 318 3.48 0.59 -34.44
#